data_AF-A0A7W8LAQ7-F1
#
_entry.id   AF-A0A7W8LAQ7-F1
#
_cell.length_a   1.000
_cell.length_b   1.000
_cell.length_c   1.000
_cell.angle_alpha   90.00
_cell.angle_beta   90.00
_cell.angle_gamma   90.00
#
_symmetry.space_group_name_H-M   'P 1'
#
loop_
_entity.id
_entity.type
_entity.pdbx_description
1 polymer ?
#
loop_
_entity_poly.entity_id
_entity_poly.type
_entity_poly.pdbx_seq_one_letter_code
_entity_poly.pdbx_strand_id
1 'polypeptide(L)'
;MVRGRHKKKEIEAALAYAEQHGWRVQDGGRGHAWGKIYCPYKDAECRCGEFCISSVWSTPKNPGNHARHLRRIVGNCAARR
;
A
#
# COMPACT_ATOMS: atom_id res chain seq x y z
N MET A 1 -9.21 -14.62 0.96
CA MET A 1 -10.10 -13.53 1.38
C MET A 1 -9.96 -12.42 0.35
N VAL A 2 -11.06 -12.08 -0.33
CA VAL A 2 -11.07 -11.00 -1.34
C VAL A 2 -11.09 -9.67 -0.58
N ARG A 3 -10.10 -8.82 -0.81
CA ARG A 3 -10.07 -7.49 -0.20
C ARG A 3 -11.28 -6.67 -0.64
N GLY A 4 -11.80 -5.82 0.24
CA GLY A 4 -12.75 -4.79 -0.17
C GLY A 4 -12.21 -3.92 -1.31
N ARG A 5 -13.10 -3.24 -2.03
CA ARG A 5 -12.73 -2.24 -3.04
C ARG A 5 -12.60 -0.86 -2.42
N HIS A 6 -11.53 -0.12 -2.71
CA HIS A 6 -11.43 1.26 -2.24
C HIS A 6 -12.36 2.17 -3.04
N LYS A 7 -13.14 3.05 -2.38
CA LYS A 7 -14.08 3.97 -3.06
C LYS A 7 -13.41 4.94 -4.03
N LYS A 8 -12.11 5.20 -3.86
CA LYS A 8 -11.30 6.12 -4.68
C LYS A 8 -10.48 5.33 -5.70
N LYS A 9 -10.72 5.59 -6.99
CA LYS A 9 -10.07 4.90 -8.12
C LYS A 9 -8.54 5.02 -8.11
N GLU A 10 -8.01 6.17 -7.69
CA GLU A 10 -6.55 6.39 -7.64
C GLU A 10 -5.86 5.46 -6.63
N ILE A 11 -6.44 5.34 -5.43
CA ILE A 11 -5.92 4.45 -4.37
C ILE A 11 -6.11 2.99 -4.80
N GLU A 12 -7.26 2.65 -5.36
CA GLU A 12 -7.51 1.31 -5.90
C GLU A 12 -6.48 0.91 -6.96
N ALA A 13 -6.12 1.81 -7.87
CA ALA A 13 -5.07 1.59 -8.87
C ALA A 13 -3.68 1.43 -8.22
N ALA A 14 -3.41 2.10 -7.10
CA ALA A 14 -2.19 1.90 -6.33
C ALA A 14 -2.17 0.54 -5.61
N LEU A 15 -3.30 0.09 -5.06
CA LEU A 15 -3.44 -1.23 -4.43
C LEU A 15 -3.27 -2.35 -5.45
N ALA A 16 -3.90 -2.23 -6.63
CA ALA A 16 -3.73 -3.19 -7.71
C ALA A 16 -2.26 -3.25 -8.20
N TYR A 17 -1.57 -2.10 -8.22
CA TYR A 17 -0.15 -2.06 -8.52
C TYR A 17 0.68 -2.76 -7.45
N ALA A 18 0.36 -2.55 -6.16
CA ALA A 18 1.00 -3.23 -5.04
C ALA A 18 0.84 -4.76 -5.15
N GLU A 19 -0.37 -5.26 -5.38
CA GLU A 19 -0.65 -6.70 -5.55
C GLU A 19 0.14 -7.32 -6.71
N GLN A 20 0.22 -6.62 -7.85
CA GLN A 20 1.03 -7.05 -9.00
C GLN A 20 2.53 -7.15 -8.69
N HIS A 21 2.99 -6.40 -7.69
CA HIS A 21 4.38 -6.42 -7.21
C HIS A 21 4.57 -7.38 -6.02
N GLY A 22 3.59 -8.24 -5.74
CA GLY A 22 3.64 -9.22 -4.65
C GLY A 22 3.34 -8.63 -3.27
N TRP A 23 2.96 -7.36 -3.16
CA TRP A 23 2.59 -6.79 -1.88
C TRP A 23 1.25 -7.32 -1.40
N ARG A 24 1.18 -7.61 -0.10
CA ARG A 24 -0.04 -8.12 0.54
C ARG A 24 -0.90 -6.95 0.99
N VAL A 25 -2.08 -6.80 0.40
CA VAL A 25 -3.07 -5.79 0.79
C VAL A 25 -4.06 -6.41 1.77
N GLN A 26 -4.27 -5.76 2.91
CA GLN A 26 -5.26 -6.17 3.90
C GLN A 26 -6.24 -5.02 4.12
N ASP A 27 -7.52 -5.27 3.85
CA ASP A 27 -8.61 -4.37 4.21
C ASP A 27 -9.06 -4.59 5.67
N GLY A 28 -9.83 -3.65 6.21
CA GLY A 28 -10.35 -3.74 7.58
C GLY A 28 -9.66 -2.81 8.58
N GLY A 29 -9.20 -1.64 8.13
CA GLY A 29 -8.75 -0.59 9.05
C GLY A 29 -9.90 -0.12 9.97
N ARG A 30 -9.57 0.24 11.22
CA ARG A 30 -10.52 0.84 12.16
C ARG A 30 -10.52 2.36 12.01
N GLY A 31 -11.70 2.97 11.95
CA GLY A 31 -11.86 4.43 11.88
C GLY A 31 -11.48 5.03 10.53
N HIS A 32 -10.42 5.85 10.50
CA HIS A 32 -10.01 6.63 9.31
C HIS A 32 -9.15 5.84 8.31
N ALA A 33 -8.61 4.69 8.72
CA ALA A 33 -7.85 3.81 7.83
C ALA A 33 -8.80 2.84 7.12
N TRP A 34 -8.62 2.70 5.81
CA TRP A 34 -9.28 1.68 5.01
C TRP A 34 -8.65 0.30 5.23
N GLY A 35 -7.31 0.27 5.28
CA GLY A 35 -6.54 -0.96 5.35
C GLY A 35 -5.04 -0.69 5.45
N LYS A 36 -4.24 -1.73 5.26
CA LYS A 36 -2.78 -1.66 5.28
C LYS A 36 -2.21 -2.52 4.16
N ILE A 37 -1.10 -2.08 3.57
CA ILE A 37 -0.31 -2.91 2.66
C ILE A 37 0.94 -3.38 3.37
N TYR A 38 1.36 -4.61 3.12
CA TYR A 38 2.48 -5.27 3.75
C TYR A 38 3.48 -5.66 2.67
N CYS A 39 4.74 -5.30 2.89
CA CYS A 39 5.84 -5.74 2.04
C CYS A 39 6.01 -7.26 2.16
N PRO A 40 6.18 -7.98 1.03
CA PRO A 40 6.43 -9.42 1.06
C PRO A 40 7.87 -9.74 1.46
N TYR A 41 8.79 -8.82 1.19
CA TYR A 41 10.20 -8.93 1.52
C TYR A 41 10.40 -8.29 2.89
N LYS A 42 10.34 -9.12 3.94
CA LYS A 42 10.59 -8.73 5.34
C LYS A 42 12.10 -8.60 5.58
N ASP A 43 12.76 -7.84 4.70
CA ASP A 43 14.21 -7.75 4.62
C ASP A 43 14.71 -6.48 5.29
N ALA A 44 15.78 -6.59 6.08
CA ALA A 44 16.38 -5.45 6.78
C ALA A 44 17.04 -4.45 5.83
N GLU A 45 17.43 -4.88 4.62
CA GLU A 45 17.94 -4.01 3.56
C GLU A 45 16.82 -3.33 2.76
N CYS A 46 15.55 -3.60 3.08
CA CYS A 46 14.44 -2.91 2.47
C CYS A 46 14.49 -1.41 2.80
N ARG A 47 14.94 -0.63 1.83
CA ARG A 47 15.06 0.84 1.86
C ARG A 47 13.78 1.60 2.23
N CYS A 48 12.63 0.94 2.41
CA CYS A 48 11.43 1.58 2.97
C CYS A 48 11.35 1.52 4.52
N GLY A 49 12.39 1.03 5.19
CA GLY A 49 12.51 1.03 6.66
C GLY A 49 12.16 -0.33 7.29
N GLU A 50 12.16 -0.38 8.62
CA GLU A 50 12.28 -1.62 9.41
C GLU A 50 11.07 -2.58 9.34
N PHE A 51 9.88 -2.09 8.94
CA PHE A 51 8.65 -2.88 8.87
C PHE A 51 7.74 -2.27 7.80
N CYS A 52 8.00 -2.54 6.52
CA CYS A 52 7.35 -1.90 5.38
C CYS A 52 5.84 -2.19 5.30
N ILE A 53 5.08 -1.56 6.19
CA ILE A 53 3.63 -1.57 6.30
C ILE A 53 3.18 -0.15 6.06
N SER A 54 2.40 0.09 5.01
CA SER A 54 1.81 1.40 4.76
C SER A 54 0.32 1.37 5.04
N SER A 55 -0.16 2.32 5.86
CA SER A 55 -1.58 2.46 6.14
C SER A 55 -2.27 3.20 4.99
N VAL A 56 -3.37 2.62 4.51
CA VAL A 56 -4.21 3.15 3.45
C VAL A 56 -5.37 3.89 4.09
N TRP A 57 -5.53 5.18 3.80
CA TRP A 57 -6.60 5.99 4.39
C TRP A 57 -7.88 5.92 3.55
N SER A 58 -9.04 5.81 4.20
CA SER A 58 -10.35 5.81 3.53
C SER A 58 -10.71 7.18 2.93
N THR A 59 -10.40 8.25 3.67
CA THR A 59 -10.75 9.63 3.32
C THR A 59 -9.53 10.57 3.35
N PRO A 60 -8.52 10.35 2.50
CA PRO A 60 -7.40 11.27 2.40
C PRO A 60 -7.84 12.57 1.74
N LYS A 61 -7.32 13.71 2.24
CA LYS A 61 -7.57 15.04 1.70
C LYS A 61 -7.21 15.14 0.20
N ASN A 62 -6.20 14.39 -0.24
CA ASN A 62 -5.81 14.27 -1.64
C ASN A 62 -5.56 12.78 -1.99
N PRO A 63 -6.54 12.09 -2.62
CA PRO A 63 -6.42 10.66 -2.96
C PRO A 63 -5.31 10.38 -3.97
N GLY A 64 -5.08 11.26 -4.95
CA GLY A 64 -4.02 11.11 -5.94
C GLY A 64 -2.61 11.17 -5.39
N ASN A 65 -2.34 12.11 -4.47
CA ASN A 65 -1.05 12.18 -3.78
C ASN A 65 -0.83 10.94 -2.89
N HIS A 66 -1.87 10.49 -2.18
CA HIS A 66 -1.76 9.28 -1.36
C HIS A 66 -1.51 8.03 -2.22
N ALA A 67 -2.21 7.89 -3.35
CA ALA A 67 -1.97 6.82 -4.31
C ALA A 67 -0.55 6.84 -4.88
N ARG A 68 -0.04 8.02 -5.29
CA ARG A 68 1.35 8.17 -5.76
C ARG A 68 2.36 7.80 -4.68
N HIS A 69 2.09 8.14 -3.42
CA HIS A 69 2.93 7.74 -2.30
C HIS A 69 2.97 6.20 -2.14
N LEU A 70 1.82 5.53 -2.12
CA LEU A 70 1.75 4.06 -2.04
C LEU A 70 2.51 3.41 -3.21
N ARG A 71 2.32 3.89 -4.44
CA ARG A 71 3.05 3.40 -5.62
C ARG A 71 4.56 3.60 -5.51
N ARG A 72 5.00 4.75 -4.97
CA ARG A 72 6.42 5.02 -4.73
C ARG A 72 7.02 4.07 -3.71
N ILE A 73 6.30 3.74 -2.63
CA ILE A 73 6.76 2.76 -1.63
C ILE A 73 6.96 1.39 -2.29
N VAL A 74 5.95 0.93 -3.05
CA VAL A 74 6.02 -0.34 -3.80
C VAL A 74 7.18 -0.32 -4.80
N GLY A 75 7.37 0.77 -5.53
CA GLY A 75 8.42 0.91 -6.55
C GLY A 75 9.85 1.07 -5.99
N ASN A 76 10.00 1.72 -4.83
CA ASN A 76 11.30 1.91 -4.16
C ASN A 76 11.69 0.75 -3.22
N CYS A 77 10.83 -0.25 -3.08
CA CYS A 77 11.12 -1.46 -2.32
C CYS A 77 12.35 -2.17 -2.90
N ALA A 78 13.38 -2.35 -2.08
CA ALA A 78 14.72 -2.75 -2.52
C ALA A 78 14.81 -4.18 -3.10
N ALA A 79 13.75 -4.98 -3.02
CA ALA A 79 13.66 -6.32 -3.61
C ALA A 79 13.72 -6.39 -5.15
N ARG A 80 14.02 -5.27 -5.80
CA ARG A 80 14.20 -5.13 -7.25
C ARG A 80 15.61 -4.68 -7.65
N ARG A 81 16.56 -4.63 -6.71
CA ARG A 81 17.96 -4.31 -7.01
C ARG A 81 18.84 -5.54 -6.87
#